data_AF-A0A353WVQ8-F1
#
_entry.id   AF-A0A353WVQ8-F1
#
_cell.length_a   1.000
_cell.length_b   1.000
_cell.length_c   1.000
_cell.angle_alpha   90.00
_cell.angle_beta   90.00
_cell.angle_gamma   90.00
#
_symmetry.space_group_name_H-M   'P 1'
#
loop_
_entity.id
_entity.type
_entity.pdbx_description
1 polymer ?
#
loop_
_entity_poly.entity_id
_entity_poly.type
_entity_poly.pdbx_seq_one_letter_code
_entity_poly.pdbx_strand_id
1 'polypeptide(L)'
;NEDNSLYNKAFEKNIVIVTPSTLLATLRTIDTMWNNEKQQRNAIEIARQAGALYDKFEGLVKDLTGVGKKIDDAKKDYSAAMNKLVEGRGNLISRVEKLKKMGAKAKKSLPENILKRSEESPE
;
A
#
# COMPACT_ATOMS: atom_id res chain seq x y z
N ASN A 1 -68.63 5.19 -21.34
CA ASN A 1 -67.64 5.71 -20.38
C ASN A 1 -68.18 5.58 -18.97
N GLU A 2 -68.10 4.39 -18.35
CA GLU A 2 -68.21 4.21 -16.88
C GLU A 2 -68.25 2.71 -16.55
N ASP A 3 -67.11 2.03 -16.70
CA ASP A 3 -66.92 0.79 -15.94
C ASP A 3 -65.62 0.92 -15.14
N ASN A 4 -65.73 1.54 -13.97
CA ASN A 4 -64.64 1.64 -13.01
C ASN A 4 -64.12 0.26 -12.58
N SER A 5 -64.90 -0.81 -12.81
CA SER A 5 -64.44 -2.17 -12.53
C SER A 5 -63.34 -2.64 -13.48
N LEU A 6 -63.22 -2.06 -14.68
CA LEU A 6 -62.19 -2.46 -15.65
C LEU A 6 -60.77 -2.08 -15.19
N TYR A 7 -60.60 -0.86 -14.68
CA TYR A 7 -59.31 -0.40 -14.16
C TYR A 7 -58.88 -1.22 -12.94
N ASN A 8 -59.82 -1.49 -12.02
CA ASN A 8 -59.56 -2.32 -10.84
C ASN A 8 -59.23 -3.77 -11.23
N LYS A 9 -60.00 -4.39 -12.14
CA LYS A 9 -59.72 -5.74 -12.67
C LYS A 9 -58.39 -5.83 -13.39
N ALA A 10 -57.99 -4.79 -14.12
CA ALA A 10 -56.70 -4.74 -14.80
C ALA A 10 -55.56 -4.63 -13.77
N PHE A 11 -55.71 -3.75 -12.78
CA PHE A 11 -54.72 -3.56 -11.72
C PHE A 11 -54.54 -4.82 -10.84
N GLU A 12 -55.62 -5.51 -10.48
CA GLU A 12 -55.58 -6.82 -9.80
C GLU A 12 -54.80 -7.88 -10.59
N LYS A 13 -54.68 -7.71 -11.92
CA LYS A 13 -53.89 -8.55 -12.82
C LYS A 13 -52.52 -7.96 -13.17
N ASN A 14 -52.07 -6.93 -12.46
CA ASN A 14 -50.83 -6.18 -12.72
C ASN A 14 -50.77 -5.51 -14.11
N ILE A 15 -51.92 -5.13 -14.67
CA ILE A 15 -52.05 -4.44 -15.95
C ILE A 15 -52.44 -2.99 -15.69
N VAL A 16 -51.57 -2.05 -16.07
CA VAL A 16 -51.85 -0.61 -15.99
C VAL A 16 -52.37 -0.12 -17.33
N ILE A 17 -53.61 0.37 -17.36
CA ILE A 17 -54.21 0.98 -18.54
C ILE A 17 -53.73 2.43 -18.65
N VAL A 18 -53.20 2.80 -19.81
CA VAL A 18 -52.64 4.14 -20.07
C VAL A 18 -53.34 4.83 -21.24
N THR A 19 -53.45 6.16 -21.16
CA THR A 19 -53.87 7.03 -22.26
C THR A 19 -52.63 7.75 -22.82
N PRO A 20 -52.70 8.40 -24.00
CA PRO A 20 -51.53 9.11 -24.55
C PRO A 20 -50.87 10.09 -23.56
N SER A 21 -51.65 10.75 -22.71
CA SER A 21 -51.15 11.68 -21.69
C SER A 21 -50.52 10.97 -20.48
N THR A 22 -51.06 9.83 -20.04
CA THR A 22 -50.50 9.08 -18.88
C THR A 22 -49.35 8.17 -19.27
N LEU A 23 -49.29 7.70 -20.53
CA LEU A 23 -48.21 6.88 -21.06
C LEU A 23 -46.85 7.58 -20.94
N LEU A 24 -46.77 8.86 -21.33
CA LEU A 24 -45.52 9.62 -21.25
C LEU A 24 -45.03 9.77 -19.79
N ALA A 25 -45.96 10.03 -18.87
CA ALA A 25 -45.65 10.10 -17.45
C ALA A 25 -45.16 8.75 -16.91
N THR A 26 -45.84 7.65 -17.26
CA THR A 26 -45.43 6.28 -16.87
C THR A 26 -44.07 5.90 -17.42
N LEU A 27 -43.76 6.18 -18.69
CA LEU A 27 -42.46 5.89 -19.29
C LEU A 27 -41.32 6.67 -18.62
N ARG A 28 -41.54 7.95 -18.29
CA ARG A 28 -40.55 8.75 -17.53
C ARG A 28 -40.32 8.20 -16.12
N THR A 29 -41.37 7.73 -15.47
CA THR A 29 -41.25 7.07 -14.15
C THR A 29 -40.41 5.79 -14.26
N ILE A 30 -40.67 4.96 -15.28
CA ILE A 30 -39.88 3.73 -15.51
C ILE A 30 -38.40 4.08 -15.76
N ASP A 31 -38.11 5.04 -16.64
CA ASP A 31 -36.75 5.48 -16.94
C ASP A 31 -36.03 6.01 -15.68
N THR A 32 -36.74 6.79 -14.85
CA THR A 32 -36.22 7.29 -13.57
C THR A 32 -35.96 6.15 -12.59
N MET A 33 -36.85 5.16 -12.49
CA MET A 33 -36.66 3.98 -11.63
C MET A 33 -35.43 3.16 -12.07
N TRP A 34 -35.25 2.91 -13.37
CA TRP A 34 -34.08 2.20 -13.88
C TRP A 34 -32.78 2.97 -13.65
N ASN A 35 -32.77 4.29 -13.85
CA ASN A 35 -31.60 5.10 -13.54
C ASN A 35 -31.26 5.07 -12.04
N ASN A 36 -32.26 5.15 -11.17
CA ASN A 36 -32.06 5.04 -9.72
C ASN A 36 -31.51 3.66 -9.32
N GLU A 37 -32.07 2.57 -9.84
CA GLU A 37 -31.58 1.22 -9.57
C GLU A 37 -30.12 1.04 -10.03
N LYS A 38 -29.79 1.54 -11.23
CA LYS A 38 -28.42 1.51 -11.75
C LYS A 38 -27.47 2.30 -10.86
N GLN A 39 -27.86 3.48 -10.38
CA GLN A 39 -27.06 4.28 -9.46
C GLN A 39 -26.87 3.57 -8.12
N GLN A 40 -27.92 2.97 -7.55
CA GLN A 40 -27.82 2.20 -6.31
C GLN A 40 -26.86 1.02 -6.45
N ARG A 41 -26.97 0.24 -7.53
CA ARG A 41 -26.04 -0.86 -7.80
C ARG A 41 -24.60 -0.38 -7.93
N ASN A 42 -24.37 0.71 -8.64
CA ASN A 42 -23.03 1.30 -8.76
C ASN A 42 -22.50 1.77 -7.41
N ALA A 43 -23.32 2.40 -6.57
CA ALA A 43 -22.91 2.86 -5.24
C ALA A 43 -22.49 1.68 -4.34
N ILE A 44 -23.23 0.57 -4.38
CA ILE A 44 -22.90 -0.65 -3.63
C ILE A 44 -21.55 -1.23 -4.13
N GLU A 45 -21.35 -1.34 -5.44
CA GLU A 45 -20.08 -1.84 -5.98
C GLU A 45 -18.90 -0.91 -5.66
N ILE A 46 -19.09 0.41 -5.72
CA ILE A 46 -18.08 1.39 -5.33
C ILE A 46 -17.72 1.20 -3.86
N ALA A 47 -18.70 1.08 -2.96
CA ALA A 47 -18.46 0.87 -1.53
C ALA A 47 -17.68 -0.43 -1.28
N ARG A 48 -18.06 -1.53 -1.96
CA ARG A 48 -17.37 -2.81 -1.87
C ARG A 48 -15.92 -2.71 -2.34
N GLN A 49 -15.68 -2.07 -3.48
CA GLN A 49 -14.34 -1.88 -4.02
C GLN A 49 -13.49 -0.95 -3.15
N ALA A 50 -14.09 0.11 -2.60
CA ALA A 50 -13.42 1.03 -1.68
C ALA A 50 -12.97 0.34 -0.40
N GLY A 51 -13.82 -0.51 0.19
CA GLY A 51 -13.46 -1.33 1.35
C GLY A 51 -12.30 -2.27 1.05
N ALA A 52 -12.40 -3.05 -0.04
CA ALA A 52 -11.34 -3.97 -0.43
C ALA A 52 -10.01 -3.25 -0.77
N LEU A 53 -10.09 -2.04 -1.33
CA LEU A 53 -8.92 -1.20 -1.59
C LEU A 53 -8.28 -0.73 -0.29
N TYR A 54 -9.08 -0.29 0.68
CA TYR A 54 -8.60 0.15 1.99
C TYR A 54 -7.85 -0.96 2.72
N ASP A 55 -8.41 -2.17 2.75
CA ASP A 55 -7.77 -3.34 3.38
C ASP A 55 -6.42 -3.66 2.74
N LYS A 56 -6.35 -3.63 1.39
CA LYS A 56 -5.07 -3.83 0.68
C LYS A 56 -4.06 -2.73 0.96
N PHE A 57 -4.54 -1.49 1.07
CA PHE A 57 -3.68 -0.36 1.37
C PHE A 57 -3.10 -0.45 2.79
N GLU A 58 -3.91 -0.84 3.78
CA GLU A 58 -3.44 -1.10 5.14
C GLU A 58 -2.36 -2.18 5.16
N GLY A 59 -2.58 -3.29 4.46
CA GLY A 59 -1.59 -4.37 4.32
C GLY A 59 -0.27 -3.87 3.74
N LEU A 60 -0.31 -3.03 2.70
CA LEU A 60 0.89 -2.43 2.11
C LEU A 60 1.62 -1.51 3.10
N VAL A 61 0.89 -0.68 3.86
CA VAL A 61 1.48 0.20 4.89
C VAL A 61 2.20 -0.64 5.95
N LYS A 62 1.60 -1.74 6.40
CA LYS A 62 2.21 -2.66 7.36
C LYS A 62 3.47 -3.32 6.82
N ASP A 63 3.44 -3.79 5.58
CA ASP A 63 4.60 -4.41 4.92
C ASP A 63 5.76 -3.41 4.81
N LEU A 64 5.49 -2.19 4.34
CA LEU A 64 6.50 -1.15 4.21
C LEU A 64 7.06 -0.69 5.56
N THR A 65 6.23 -0.60 6.59
CA THR A 65 6.69 -0.32 7.96
C THR A 65 7.63 -1.41 8.46
N GLY A 66 7.30 -2.68 8.20
CA GLY A 66 8.15 -3.83 8.53
C GLY A 66 9.49 -3.81 7.79
N VAL A 67 9.49 -3.42 6.51
CA VAL A 67 10.73 -3.24 5.73
C VAL A 67 11.58 -2.12 6.31
N GLY A 68 10.99 -0.97 6.65
CA GLY A 68 11.70 0.16 7.25
C GLY A 68 12.46 -0.26 8.51
N LYS A 69 11.79 -1.00 9.41
CA LYS A 69 12.43 -1.53 10.63
C LYS A 69 13.62 -2.43 10.33
N LYS A 70 13.50 -3.34 9.35
CA LYS A 70 14.61 -4.23 8.95
C LYS A 70 15.80 -3.46 8.38
N ILE A 71 15.55 -2.37 7.66
CA ILE A 71 16.62 -1.50 7.14
C ILE A 71 17.35 -0.81 8.30
N ASP A 72 16.62 -0.32 9.29
CA ASP A 72 17.23 0.29 10.49
C ASP A 72 18.07 -0.71 11.27
N ASP A 73 17.56 -1.94 11.46
CA ASP A 73 18.31 -3.02 12.11
C ASP A 73 19.57 -3.38 11.31
N ALA A 74 19.45 -3.53 9.98
CA ALA A 74 20.60 -3.80 9.12
C ALA A 74 21.64 -2.67 9.16
N LYS A 75 21.20 -1.40 9.20
CA LYS A 75 22.08 -0.24 9.35
C LYS A 75 22.81 -0.27 10.69
N LYS A 76 22.12 -0.63 11.77
CA LYS A 76 22.72 -0.78 13.10
C LYS A 76 23.78 -1.87 13.13
N ASP A 77 23.50 -3.04 12.55
CA ASP A 77 24.44 -4.15 12.47
C ASP A 77 25.65 -3.78 11.61
N TYR A 78 25.43 -3.10 10.49
CA TYR A 78 26.49 -2.55 9.65
C TYR A 78 27.39 -1.58 10.43
N SER A 79 26.81 -0.62 11.15
CA SER A 79 27.59 0.33 11.96
C SER A 79 28.35 -0.36 13.09
N ALA A 80 27.77 -1.39 13.72
CA ALA A 80 28.47 -2.19 14.73
C ALA A 80 29.65 -2.97 14.14
N ALA A 81 29.50 -3.51 12.92
CA ALA A 81 30.58 -4.18 12.20
C ALA A 81 31.68 -3.19 11.79
N MET A 82 31.32 -2.01 11.29
CA MET A 82 32.27 -0.97 10.89
C MET A 82 33.04 -0.41 12.08
N ASN A 83 32.40 -0.27 13.24
CA ASN A 83 33.06 0.06 14.50
C ASN A 83 34.14 -0.98 14.86
N LYS A 84 33.84 -2.28 14.76
CA LYS A 84 34.84 -3.32 15.04
C LYS A 84 35.97 -3.34 14.01
N LEU A 85 35.66 -3.02 12.75
CA LEU A 85 36.60 -3.11 11.63
C LEU A 85 37.54 -1.90 11.56
N VAL A 86 37.00 -0.67 11.59
CA VAL A 86 37.71 0.57 11.25
C VAL A 86 37.56 1.67 12.30
N GLU A 87 36.37 1.89 12.88
CA GLU A 87 36.11 3.15 13.61
C GLU A 87 36.38 3.08 15.13
N GLY A 88 36.20 1.91 15.75
CA GLY A 88 36.28 1.77 17.20
C GLY A 88 37.72 1.73 17.76
N ARG A 89 37.86 2.05 19.05
CA ARG A 89 39.15 1.97 19.75
C ARG A 89 39.73 0.56 19.70
N GLY A 90 40.91 0.43 19.09
CA GLY A 90 41.54 -0.86 18.86
C GLY A 90 40.80 -1.70 17.83
N ASN A 91 40.25 -1.07 16.79
CA ASN A 91 39.68 -1.71 15.62
C ASN A 91 40.63 -2.73 14.97
N LEU A 92 40.08 -3.65 14.19
CA LEU A 92 40.85 -4.74 13.58
C LEU A 92 41.93 -4.24 12.62
N ILE A 93 41.67 -3.18 11.86
CA ILE A 93 42.64 -2.66 10.88
C ILE A 93 43.89 -2.13 11.57
N SER A 94 43.74 -1.32 12.61
CA SER A 94 44.88 -0.81 13.40
C SER A 94 45.70 -1.93 14.03
N ARG A 95 45.04 -2.99 14.53
CA ARG A 95 45.72 -4.16 15.11
C ARG A 95 46.49 -4.98 14.07
N VAL A 96 45.87 -5.27 12.93
CA VAL A 96 46.52 -6.06 11.86
C VAL A 96 47.65 -5.27 11.23
N GLU A 97 47.48 -3.96 11.03
CA GLU A 97 48.55 -3.09 10.50
C GLU A 97 49.72 -3.00 11.48
N LYS A 98 49.46 -2.92 12.79
CA LYS A 98 50.51 -2.98 13.81
C LYS A 98 51.27 -4.31 13.77
N LEU A 99 50.59 -5.45 13.60
CA LEU A 99 51.25 -6.76 13.45
C LEU A 99 52.15 -6.80 12.22
N LYS A 100 51.69 -6.25 11.08
CA LYS A 100 52.48 -6.14 9.87
C LYS A 100 53.74 -5.29 10.08
N LYS A 101 53.61 -4.13 10.75
CA LYS A 101 54.75 -3.26 11.12
C LYS A 101 55.74 -3.95 12.06
N MET A 102 55.29 -4.90 12.89
CA MET A 102 56.15 -5.71 13.78
C MET A 102 56.83 -6.90 13.07
N GLY A 103 56.69 -7.04 11.75
CA GLY A 103 57.41 -8.05 10.96
C GLY A 103 56.58 -9.29 10.58
N ALA A 104 55.26 -9.26 10.77
CA ALA A 104 54.40 -10.32 10.23
C ALA A 104 54.48 -10.34 8.70
N LYS A 105 54.71 -11.53 8.12
CA LYS A 105 54.85 -11.72 6.67
C LYS A 105 53.52 -11.54 5.95
N ALA A 106 53.18 -10.30 5.59
CA ALA A 106 52.01 -9.95 4.79
C ALA A 106 52.42 -9.50 3.38
N LYS A 107 51.98 -10.23 2.34
CA LYS A 107 52.31 -9.91 0.94
C LYS A 107 51.44 -8.78 0.34
N LYS A 108 50.24 -8.55 0.88
CA LYS A 108 49.29 -7.54 0.40
C LYS A 108 49.16 -6.39 1.41
N SER A 109 48.86 -5.19 0.93
CA SER A 109 48.59 -4.00 1.74
C SER A 109 47.11 -3.64 1.69
N LEU A 110 46.62 -3.06 2.78
CA LEU A 110 45.30 -2.44 2.79
C LEU A 110 45.35 -1.10 2.04
N PRO A 111 44.25 -0.68 1.41
CA PRO A 111 44.14 0.64 0.79
C PRO A 111 44.41 1.78 1.79
N GLU A 112 45.14 2.82 1.36
CA GLU A 112 45.52 3.95 2.23
C GLU A 112 44.33 4.70 2.82
N ASN A 113 43.23 4.83 2.07
CA ASN A 113 42.02 5.52 2.53
C ASN A 113 41.40 4.84 3.76
N ILE A 114 41.47 3.52 3.82
CA ILE A 114 40.94 2.74 4.94
C ILE A 114 41.88 2.81 6.16
N LEU A 115 43.19 2.82 5.91
CA LEU A 115 44.20 2.99 6.97
C LEU A 115 44.06 4.36 7.64
N LYS A 116 44.01 5.45 6.86
CA LYS A 116 43.81 6.81 7.38
C LYS A 116 42.53 6.94 8.19
N ARG A 117 41.41 6.44 7.66
CA ARG A 117 40.13 6.43 8.38
C ARG A 117 40.21 5.71 9.73
N SER A 118 40.97 4.60 9.82
CA SER A 118 41.15 3.86 11.07
C SER A 118 42.03 4.56 12.11
N GLU A 119 42.88 5.49 11.67
CA GLU A 119 43.77 6.31 12.50
C GLU A 119 43.10 7.63 12.93
N GLU A 120 42.20 8.16 12.10
CA GLU A 120 41.46 9.42 12.29
C GLU A 120 40.20 9.31 13.17
N SER A 121 39.80 8.11 13.61
CA SER A 121 38.67 7.92 14.55
C SER A 121 39.05 7.75 16.04
N PRO A 122 39.94 8.55 16.68
CA PRO A 122 40.12 8.54 18.12
C PRO A 122 39.21 9.57 18.79
N GLU A 123 37.93 9.24 19.02
CA GLU A 123 37.14 9.79 20.13
C GLU A 123 36.42 8.67 20.89
#